data_AF-A0A9W4IBT7-F1
#
_entry.id   AF-A0A9W4IBT7-F1
#
_cell.length_a   1.000
_cell.length_b   1.000
_cell.length_c   1.000
_cell.angle_alpha   90.00
_cell.angle_beta   90.00
_cell.angle_gamma   90.00
#
_symmetry.space_group_name_H-M   'P 1'
#
loop_
_entity.id
_entity.type
_entity.pdbx_description
1 polymer ?
#
loop_
_entity_poly.entity_id
_entity_poly.type
_entity_poly.pdbx_seq_one_letter_code
_entity_poly.pdbx_strand_id
1 'polypeptide(L)'
;MKTSFATAAIAFAALVLAAPTTESRQWPYSIDSLSLKHLIESDTFDMTWTVTSRGPTGEDLGSTSCHTAWNNGGNPVGPENPETCDDATFNYWFPNGLENIESYEITVEGSAGPASATIETGPKYQCGPYTGSIGNIDEECRITNGGAFYLHQ
;
A
#
# COMPACT_ATOMS: atom_id res chain seq x y z
N MET A 1 55.50 48.54 8.98
CA MET A 1 54.05 48.70 8.74
C MET A 1 53.55 47.53 7.89
N LYS A 2 52.56 46.82 8.43
CA LYS A 2 51.45 46.06 7.81
C LYS A 2 51.73 45.04 6.68
N THR A 3 51.45 43.79 7.05
CA THR A 3 51.16 42.57 6.27
C THR A 3 50.04 42.72 5.23
N SER A 4 50.06 41.91 4.18
CA SER A 4 48.85 41.20 3.71
C SER A 4 49.20 40.02 2.79
N PHE A 5 48.81 38.83 3.24
CA PHE A 5 48.62 37.65 2.43
C PHE A 5 47.17 37.69 1.90
N ALA A 6 46.97 37.59 0.60
CA ALA A 6 45.65 37.46 0.00
C ALA A 6 45.31 35.98 -0.14
N THR A 7 44.39 35.50 0.70
CA THR A 7 43.84 34.15 0.69
C THR A 7 42.75 34.06 -0.38
N ALA A 8 42.92 33.21 -1.38
CA ALA A 8 41.87 32.88 -2.35
C ALA A 8 40.91 31.85 -1.73
N ALA A 9 39.67 32.28 -1.46
CA ALA A 9 38.61 31.39 -1.00
C ALA A 9 37.93 30.72 -2.21
N ILE A 10 38.01 29.40 -2.27
CA ILE A 10 37.27 28.55 -3.22
C ILE A 10 35.85 28.40 -2.67
N ALA A 11 34.87 28.98 -3.38
CA ALA A 11 33.45 28.78 -3.06
C ALA A 11 32.98 27.46 -3.67
N PHE A 12 32.68 26.47 -2.82
CA PHE A 12 31.92 25.28 -3.21
C PHE A 12 30.44 25.67 -3.33
N ALA A 13 29.91 25.66 -4.55
CA ALA A 13 28.47 25.72 -4.77
C ALA A 13 27.86 24.37 -4.38
N ALA A 14 27.13 24.34 -3.25
CA ALA A 14 26.31 23.20 -2.88
C ALA A 14 25.11 23.13 -3.84
N LEU A 15 25.05 22.09 -4.68
CA LEU A 15 23.80 21.71 -5.35
C LEU A 15 22.83 21.24 -4.27
N VAL A 16 21.84 22.06 -3.95
CA VAL A 16 20.65 21.62 -3.22
C VAL A 16 19.82 20.82 -4.20
N LEU A 17 19.90 19.50 -4.14
CA LEU A 17 18.90 18.62 -4.75
C LEU A 17 17.57 18.93 -4.06
N ALA A 18 16.71 19.68 -4.75
CA ALA A 18 15.35 19.87 -4.30
C ALA A 18 14.70 18.49 -4.18
N ALA A 19 14.19 18.17 -2.99
CA ALA A 19 13.37 16.99 -2.81
C ALA A 19 12.19 17.07 -3.80
N PRO A 20 11.84 15.97 -4.49
CA PRO A 20 10.70 15.99 -5.38
C PRO A 20 9.48 16.46 -4.60
N THR A 21 8.83 17.52 -5.10
CA THR A 21 7.56 17.99 -4.55
C THR A 21 6.55 16.87 -4.72
N THR A 22 5.99 16.39 -3.61
CA THR A 22 4.86 15.47 -3.60
C THR A 22 3.70 16.15 -4.31
N GLU A 23 3.47 15.84 -5.58
CA GLU A 23 2.28 16.30 -6.27
C GLU A 23 1.08 15.56 -5.69
N SER A 24 0.26 16.30 -4.95
CA SER A 24 -1.04 15.80 -4.51
C SER A 24 -1.85 15.40 -5.74
N ARG A 25 -2.28 14.14 -5.78
CA ARG A 25 -3.07 13.54 -6.86
C ARG A 25 -4.33 13.00 -6.23
N GLN A 26 -5.45 13.13 -6.94
CA GLN A 26 -6.72 12.62 -6.43
C GLN A 26 -6.71 11.09 -6.28
N TRP A 27 -6.00 10.39 -7.17
CA TRP A 27 -5.95 8.93 -7.23
C TRP A 27 -4.52 8.41 -7.54
N PRO A 28 -3.53 8.59 -6.64
CA PRO A 28 -2.13 8.27 -6.91
C PRO A 28 -1.85 6.77 -6.98
N TYR A 29 -2.74 5.94 -6.43
CA TYR A 29 -2.59 4.48 -6.41
C TYR A 29 -3.91 3.77 -6.71
N SER A 30 -3.82 2.52 -7.12
CA SER A 30 -4.95 1.59 -7.15
C SER A 30 -4.57 0.23 -6.58
N ILE A 31 -5.54 -0.48 -6.03
CA ILE A 31 -5.44 -1.91 -5.71
C ILE A 31 -6.14 -2.68 -6.81
N ASP A 32 -5.35 -3.36 -7.63
CA ASP A 32 -5.81 -4.02 -8.86
C ASP A 32 -6.06 -5.52 -8.66
N SER A 33 -5.46 -6.10 -7.63
CA SER A 33 -5.74 -7.47 -7.20
C SER A 33 -5.65 -7.57 -5.69
N LEU A 34 -6.52 -8.40 -5.11
CA LEU A 34 -6.55 -8.70 -3.69
C LEU A 34 -7.17 -10.08 -3.51
N SER A 35 -6.55 -10.90 -2.67
CA SER A 35 -7.01 -12.21 -2.23
C SER A 35 -6.74 -12.32 -0.73
N LEU A 36 -7.79 -12.45 0.05
CA LEU A 36 -7.78 -12.71 1.48
C LEU A 36 -8.36 -14.10 1.70
N LYS A 37 -7.64 -14.97 2.38
CA LYS A 37 -8.01 -16.37 2.62
C LYS A 37 -8.00 -16.65 4.10
N HIS A 38 -8.99 -17.39 4.58
CA HIS A 38 -8.97 -17.93 5.92
C HIS A 38 -8.39 -19.34 5.92
N LEU A 39 -7.36 -19.57 6.73
CA LEU A 39 -6.65 -20.84 6.85
C LEU A 39 -7.18 -21.61 8.06
N ILE A 40 -7.77 -22.78 7.83
CA ILE A 40 -8.49 -23.55 8.85
C ILE A 40 -7.56 -24.04 9.96
N GLU A 41 -6.41 -24.62 9.60
CA GLU A 41 -5.49 -25.25 10.54
C GLU A 41 -4.87 -24.27 11.53
N SER A 42 -4.65 -23.02 11.11
CA SER A 42 -3.98 -22.00 11.92
C SER A 42 -4.92 -20.90 12.42
N ASP A 43 -6.19 -20.89 12.00
CA ASP A 43 -7.17 -19.83 12.28
C ASP A 43 -6.60 -18.44 11.92
N THR A 44 -6.02 -18.37 10.71
CA THR A 44 -5.26 -17.21 10.21
C THR A 44 -5.91 -16.66 8.95
N PHE A 45 -6.09 -15.35 8.89
CA PHE A 45 -6.33 -14.64 7.65
C PHE A 45 -4.99 -14.32 6.97
N ASP A 46 -4.82 -14.78 5.74
CA ASP A 46 -3.68 -14.51 4.87
C ASP A 46 -4.16 -13.65 3.70
N MET A 47 -3.62 -12.44 3.58
CA MET A 47 -4.00 -11.50 2.55
C MET A 47 -2.81 -11.11 1.68
N THR A 48 -2.94 -11.39 0.39
CA THR A 48 -2.02 -10.95 -0.66
C THR A 48 -2.74 -10.01 -1.62
N TRP A 49 -2.09 -8.91 -1.98
CA TRP A 49 -2.68 -7.91 -2.88
C TRP A 49 -1.59 -7.16 -3.64
N THR A 50 -1.99 -6.42 -4.67
CA THR A 50 -1.09 -5.62 -5.51
C THR A 50 -1.53 -4.17 -5.50
N VAL A 51 -0.60 -3.28 -5.23
CA VAL A 51 -0.77 -1.84 -5.44
C VAL A 51 -0.07 -1.41 -6.72
N THR A 52 -0.73 -0.54 -7.46
CA THR A 52 -0.21 0.07 -8.69
C THR A 52 -0.13 1.58 -8.51
N SER A 53 1.04 2.16 -8.78
CA SER A 53 1.20 3.60 -8.87
C SER A 53 0.56 4.14 -10.14
N ARG A 54 -0.16 5.25 -10.03
CA ARG A 54 -0.93 5.87 -11.09
C ARG A 54 -0.38 7.25 -11.43
N GLY A 55 -0.23 7.50 -12.72
CA GLY A 55 0.15 8.80 -13.22
C GLY A 55 -1.02 9.79 -13.26
N PRO A 56 -0.78 11.06 -13.59
CA PRO A 56 -1.82 12.10 -13.61
C PRO A 56 -2.97 11.82 -14.59
N THR A 57 -2.76 10.95 -15.59
CA THR A 57 -3.80 10.55 -16.55
C THR A 57 -4.41 9.17 -16.24
N GLY A 58 -4.06 8.58 -15.10
CA GLY A 58 -4.53 7.27 -14.65
C GLY A 58 -3.74 6.07 -15.19
N GLU A 59 -2.67 6.32 -15.94
CA GLU A 59 -1.79 5.29 -16.48
C GLU A 59 -1.04 4.55 -15.37
N ASP A 60 -0.84 3.25 -15.55
CA ASP A 60 -0.04 2.39 -14.67
C ASP A 60 1.45 2.78 -14.79
N LEU A 61 2.06 3.20 -13.68
CA LEU A 61 3.48 3.55 -13.61
C LEU A 61 4.35 2.39 -13.10
N GLY A 62 3.73 1.38 -12.49
CA GLY A 62 4.38 0.22 -11.91
C GLY A 62 3.58 -0.35 -10.74
N SER A 63 3.78 -1.63 -10.45
CA SER A 63 3.04 -2.35 -9.42
C SER A 63 3.98 -3.11 -8.48
N THR A 64 3.58 -3.25 -7.22
CA THR A 64 4.24 -4.10 -6.23
C THR A 64 3.23 -4.95 -5.49
N SER A 65 3.64 -6.15 -5.10
CA SER A 65 2.86 -7.02 -4.22
C SER A 65 3.09 -6.64 -2.76
N CYS A 66 2.07 -6.86 -1.95
CA CYS A 66 2.06 -6.61 -0.52
C CYS A 66 1.35 -7.80 0.15
N HIS A 67 1.75 -8.14 1.37
CA HIS A 67 1.26 -9.34 2.04
C HIS A 67 1.23 -9.14 3.56
N THR A 68 0.08 -9.44 4.17
CA THR A 68 -0.05 -9.48 5.63
C THR A 68 -0.86 -10.70 6.06
N ALA A 69 -0.60 -11.18 7.28
CA ALA A 69 -1.33 -12.29 7.86
C ALA A 69 -1.55 -12.06 9.36
N TRP A 70 -2.73 -12.41 9.86
CA TRP A 70 -3.09 -12.26 11.26
C TRP A 70 -4.05 -13.36 11.70
N ASN A 71 -4.01 -13.72 12.98
CA ASN A 71 -4.95 -14.68 13.54
C ASN A 71 -6.34 -14.07 13.69
N ASN A 72 -7.37 -14.90 13.62
CA ASN A 72 -8.74 -14.50 13.83
C ASN A 72 -8.94 -13.84 15.21
N GLY A 73 -9.63 -12.70 15.25
CA GLY A 73 -9.75 -11.85 16.43
C GLY A 73 -8.49 -11.03 16.79
N GLY A 74 -7.40 -11.18 16.04
CA GLY A 74 -6.25 -10.27 16.05
C GLY A 74 -6.47 -9.08 15.12
N ASN A 75 -5.64 -8.04 15.28
CA ASN A 75 -5.59 -6.92 14.33
C ASN A 75 -4.39 -7.09 13.41
N PRO A 76 -4.54 -6.85 12.10
CA PRO A 76 -3.40 -6.70 11.22
C PRO A 76 -2.69 -5.37 11.48
N VAL A 77 -1.74 -5.07 10.60
CA VAL A 77 -0.94 -3.84 10.54
C VAL A 77 -1.73 -2.57 10.81
N GLY A 78 -1.31 -1.81 11.83
CA GLY A 78 -1.91 -0.52 12.18
C GLY A 78 -1.03 0.67 11.80
N PRO A 79 -1.54 1.91 11.91
CA PRO A 79 -0.81 3.13 11.55
C PRO A 79 0.45 3.38 12.40
N GLU A 80 0.50 2.84 13.62
CA GLU A 80 1.67 2.98 14.50
C GLU A 80 2.87 2.12 14.05
N ASN A 81 2.61 1.06 13.28
CA ASN A 81 3.64 0.17 12.76
C ASN A 81 3.24 -0.33 11.36
N PRO A 82 3.37 0.52 10.32
CA PRO A 82 3.10 0.14 8.93
C PRO A 82 3.99 -1.02 8.48
N GLU A 83 3.48 -1.84 7.57
CA GLU A 83 4.24 -2.89 6.91
C GLU A 83 4.67 -2.43 5.54
N THR A 84 5.79 -2.98 5.10
CA THR A 84 6.41 -2.66 3.82
C THR A 84 5.98 -3.72 2.79
N CYS A 85 5.65 -3.27 1.58
CA CYS A 85 5.43 -4.15 0.43
C CYS A 85 6.76 -4.76 -0.07
N ASP A 86 6.70 -5.61 -1.11
CA ASP A 86 7.91 -6.17 -1.73
C ASP A 86 8.86 -5.06 -2.25
N ASP A 87 8.29 -4.00 -2.83
CA ASP A 87 8.98 -2.74 -3.04
C ASP A 87 9.02 -1.93 -1.74
N ALA A 88 10.24 -1.77 -1.20
CA ALA A 88 10.48 -1.10 0.07
C ALA A 88 10.12 0.39 0.10
N THR A 89 9.77 0.98 -1.04
CA THR A 89 9.29 2.36 -1.15
C THR A 89 7.80 2.51 -0.87
N PHE A 90 7.06 1.40 -0.74
CA PHE A 90 5.64 1.38 -0.41
C PHE A 90 5.42 0.78 0.98
N ASN A 91 4.69 1.51 1.82
CA ASN A 91 4.18 1.02 3.08
C ASN A 91 2.65 1.00 3.07
N TYR A 92 2.05 0.16 3.90
CA TYR A 92 0.61 0.09 4.06
C TYR A 92 0.21 -0.17 5.51
N TRP A 93 -1.03 0.17 5.83
CA TRP A 93 -1.66 -0.13 7.11
C TRP A 93 -3.19 -0.09 6.99
N PHE A 94 -3.87 -0.63 8.01
CA PHE A 94 -5.31 -0.53 8.18
C PHE A 94 -5.59 0.54 9.24
N PRO A 95 -6.03 1.75 8.86
CA PRO A 95 -6.15 2.88 9.79
C PRO A 95 -7.12 2.61 10.95
N ASN A 96 -8.13 1.78 10.72
CA ASN A 96 -9.14 1.38 11.71
C ASN A 96 -9.02 -0.09 12.13
N GLY A 97 -7.91 -0.76 11.78
CA GLY A 97 -7.81 -2.21 11.87
C GLY A 97 -8.68 -2.94 10.84
N LEU A 98 -8.83 -4.25 11.00
CA LEU A 98 -9.57 -5.12 10.08
C LEU A 98 -10.46 -6.08 10.88
N GLU A 99 -11.48 -5.52 11.51
CA GLU A 99 -12.47 -6.28 12.29
C GLU A 99 -13.50 -6.99 11.38
N ASN A 100 -13.70 -6.48 10.17
CA ASN A 100 -14.64 -7.02 9.18
C ASN A 100 -13.94 -7.19 7.83
N ILE A 101 -13.73 -8.45 7.42
CA ILE A 101 -13.10 -8.80 6.13
C ILE A 101 -13.97 -8.43 4.91
N GLU A 102 -15.27 -8.18 5.12
CA GLU A 102 -16.21 -7.73 4.08
C GLU A 102 -16.21 -6.20 3.92
N SER A 103 -15.63 -5.44 4.85
CA SER A 103 -15.61 -3.98 4.81
C SER A 103 -14.48 -3.41 5.67
N TYR A 104 -13.43 -2.90 5.05
CA TYR A 104 -12.29 -2.30 5.72
C TYR A 104 -11.68 -1.16 4.91
N GLU A 105 -10.87 -0.32 5.56
CA GLU A 105 -10.08 0.70 4.90
C GLU A 105 -8.62 0.25 4.85
N ILE A 106 -7.96 0.49 3.71
CA ILE A 106 -6.53 0.28 3.54
C ILE A 106 -5.89 1.59 3.10
N THR A 107 -4.78 1.95 3.74
CA THR A 107 -3.96 3.10 3.35
C THR A 107 -2.64 2.60 2.79
N VAL A 108 -2.19 3.23 1.71
CA VAL A 108 -0.87 3.04 1.13
C VAL A 108 -0.12 4.36 1.10
N GLU A 109 1.12 4.34 1.54
CA GLU A 109 2.07 5.43 1.40
C GLU A 109 3.21 5.04 0.48
N GLY A 110 3.42 5.85 -0.55
CA GLY A 110 4.55 5.79 -1.45
C GLY A 110 5.05 7.18 -1.78
N SER A 111 5.71 7.35 -2.93
CA SER A 111 6.31 8.63 -3.34
C SER A 111 5.32 9.80 -3.51
N ALA A 112 4.03 9.51 -3.76
CA ALA A 112 2.98 10.52 -3.85
C ALA A 112 2.34 10.84 -2.48
N GLY A 113 2.84 10.30 -1.37
CA GLY A 113 2.24 10.42 -0.04
C GLY A 113 1.20 9.33 0.24
N PRO A 114 0.50 9.40 1.39
CA PRO A 114 -0.52 8.43 1.78
C PRO A 114 -1.81 8.62 0.97
N ALA A 115 -2.51 7.53 0.66
CA ALA A 115 -3.85 7.53 0.11
C ALA A 115 -4.61 6.28 0.56
N SER A 116 -5.93 6.40 0.72
CA SER A 116 -6.80 5.35 1.26
C SER A 116 -7.91 4.94 0.31
N ALA A 117 -8.38 3.70 0.44
CA ALA A 117 -9.64 3.25 -0.12
C ALA A 117 -10.39 2.36 0.85
N THR A 118 -11.72 2.47 0.86
CA THR A 118 -12.59 1.48 1.46
C THR A 118 -12.76 0.31 0.50
N ILE A 119 -12.45 -0.88 0.97
CA ILE A 119 -12.74 -2.16 0.32
C ILE A 119 -14.01 -2.70 0.98
N GLU A 120 -15.06 -2.84 0.19
CA GLU A 120 -16.36 -3.33 0.66
C GLU A 120 -16.92 -4.39 -0.29
N THR A 121 -17.61 -5.39 0.27
CA THR A 121 -18.26 -6.44 -0.52
C THR A 121 -19.26 -5.83 -1.50
N GLY A 122 -19.17 -6.27 -2.76
CA GLY A 122 -19.97 -5.77 -3.85
C GLY A 122 -19.55 -6.38 -5.20
N PRO A 123 -19.85 -5.71 -6.32
CA PRO A 123 -19.52 -6.24 -7.65
C PRO A 123 -18.02 -6.41 -7.91
N LYS A 124 -17.17 -5.64 -7.21
CA LYS A 124 -15.72 -5.63 -7.38
C LYS A 124 -14.99 -6.54 -6.39
N TYR A 125 -15.54 -6.79 -5.22
CA TYR A 125 -14.93 -7.56 -4.13
C TYR A 125 -15.96 -8.51 -3.54
N GLN A 126 -15.67 -9.80 -3.52
CA GLN A 126 -16.62 -10.83 -3.10
C GLN A 126 -15.96 -11.74 -2.07
N CYS A 127 -16.66 -11.93 -0.94
CA CYS A 127 -16.35 -12.94 0.08
C CYS A 127 -17.29 -14.13 -0.06
N GLY A 128 -16.79 -15.32 0.23
CA GLY A 128 -17.60 -16.53 0.31
C GLY A 128 -16.77 -17.80 0.43
N PRO A 129 -17.43 -18.97 0.39
CA PRO A 129 -16.76 -20.26 0.52
C PRO A 129 -15.67 -20.42 -0.53
N TYR A 130 -14.50 -20.88 -0.10
CA TYR A 130 -13.41 -21.17 -1.02
C TYR A 130 -13.79 -22.31 -1.96
N THR A 131 -13.57 -22.10 -3.27
CA THR A 131 -13.97 -23.04 -4.33
C THR A 131 -12.78 -23.70 -5.03
N GLY A 132 -11.56 -23.43 -4.58
CA GLY A 132 -10.35 -24.02 -5.13
C GLY A 132 -10.02 -25.40 -4.55
N SER A 133 -8.85 -25.92 -4.89
CA SER A 133 -8.41 -27.28 -4.52
C SER A 133 -7.56 -27.35 -3.25
N ILE A 134 -7.21 -26.20 -2.66
CA ILE A 134 -6.45 -26.13 -1.41
C ILE A 134 -7.38 -26.48 -0.24
N GLY A 135 -7.17 -27.65 0.38
CA GLY A 135 -8.07 -28.17 1.41
C GLY A 135 -8.01 -27.46 2.77
N ASN A 136 -7.07 -26.55 2.98
CA ASN A 136 -6.89 -25.80 4.23
C ASN A 136 -7.53 -24.40 4.19
N ILE A 137 -8.43 -24.13 3.24
CA ILE A 137 -9.09 -22.84 3.11
C ILE A 137 -10.59 -23.07 3.09
N ASP A 138 -11.32 -22.40 3.98
CA ASP A 138 -12.79 -22.43 4.05
C ASP A 138 -13.44 -21.18 3.43
N GLU A 139 -12.79 -20.03 3.53
CA GLU A 139 -13.28 -18.75 3.02
C GLU A 139 -12.22 -18.01 2.18
N GLU A 140 -12.67 -17.37 1.11
CA GLU A 140 -11.86 -16.44 0.32
C GLU A 140 -12.66 -15.18 -0.01
N CYS A 141 -12.06 -14.03 0.27
CA CYS A 141 -12.47 -12.76 -0.28
C CYS A 141 -11.50 -12.33 -1.38
N ARG A 142 -12.02 -11.88 -2.52
CA ARG A 142 -11.15 -11.44 -3.62
C ARG A 142 -11.75 -10.35 -4.48
N ILE A 143 -10.86 -9.57 -5.10
CA ILE A 143 -11.24 -8.70 -6.21
C ILE A 143 -11.64 -9.57 -7.41
N THR A 144 -12.74 -9.21 -8.08
CA THR A 144 -13.28 -9.95 -9.23
C THR A 144 -13.44 -9.05 -10.45
N ASN A 145 -13.57 -9.67 -11.63
CA ASN A 145 -13.99 -9.01 -12.89
C ASN A 145 -13.12 -7.81 -13.34
N GLY A 146 -11.81 -7.83 -13.05
CA GLY A 146 -10.92 -6.70 -13.37
C GLY A 146 -11.28 -5.41 -12.60
N GLY A 147 -11.98 -5.56 -11.47
CA GLY A 147 -12.24 -4.45 -10.55
C GLY A 147 -10.94 -3.88 -10.00
N ALA A 148 -10.94 -2.59 -9.73
CA ALA A 148 -9.89 -1.90 -9.00
C ALA A 148 -10.51 -0.93 -8.00
N PHE A 149 -9.80 -0.72 -6.90
CA PHE A 149 -10.07 0.31 -5.92
C PHE A 149 -9.01 1.40 -6.06
N TYR A 150 -9.44 2.61 -6.42
CA TYR A 150 -8.55 3.76 -6.53
C TYR A 150 -8.45 4.43 -5.15
N LEU A 151 -7.23 4.74 -4.72
CA LEU A 151 -6.94 5.27 -3.39
C LEU A 151 -6.92 6.79 -3.44
N HIS A 152 -7.65 7.45 -2.54
CA HIS A 152 -7.76 8.91 -2.44
C HIS A 152 -6.86 9.46 -1.34
N GLN A 153 -6.25 10.62 -1.58
CA GLN A 153 -5.43 11.33 -0.59
C GLN A 153 -6.24 12.04 0.50
#